data_AF-A0A1A3QTQ1-F1
#
_entry.id   AF-A0A1A3QTQ1-F1
#
_cell.length_a   1.000
_cell.length_b   1.000
_cell.length_c   1.000
_cell.angle_alpha   90.00
_cell.angle_beta   90.00
_cell.angle_gamma   90.00
#
_symmetry.space_group_name_H-M   'P 1'
#
loop_
_entity.id
_entity.type
_entity.pdbx_description
1 polymer ?
#
loop_
_entity_poly.entity_id
_entity_poly.type
_entity_poly.pdbx_seq_one_letter_code
_entity_poly.pdbx_strand_id
1 'polypeptide(L)'
;MRTAAEKKANRELGLLRLAMVSSATAIIIAIGMAVAYFNLPAAGHPCSVRNATARDAAGRTMWCNPTAEASHDAVWQYAPGA
;
A
#
# COMPACT_ATOMS: atom_id res chain seq x y z
N MET A 1 22.93 -23.93 38.87
CA MET A 1 23.36 -23.62 37.48
C MET A 1 22.34 -24.25 36.54
N ARG A 2 21.74 -23.49 35.60
CA ARG A 2 20.85 -24.08 34.57
C ARG A 2 21.67 -24.95 33.62
N THR A 3 21.15 -26.12 33.28
CA THR A 3 21.83 -27.06 32.39
C THR A 3 21.84 -26.54 30.95
N ALA A 4 22.78 -27.00 30.13
CA ALA A 4 22.87 -26.60 28.72
C ALA A 4 21.59 -26.92 27.92
N ALA A 5 20.87 -27.99 28.30
CA ALA A 5 19.61 -28.40 27.69
C ALA A 5 18.48 -27.40 27.94
N GLU A 6 18.34 -26.87 29.16
CA GLU A 6 17.32 -25.86 29.50
C GLU A 6 17.53 -24.54 28.76
N LYS A 7 18.79 -24.11 28.58
CA LYS A 7 19.12 -22.92 27.78
C LYS A 7 18.75 -23.10 26.31
N LYS A 8 18.96 -24.30 25.75
CA LYS A 8 18.61 -24.61 24.36
C LYS A 8 17.10 -24.55 24.15
N ALA A 9 16.33 -25.20 25.01
CA ALA A 9 14.86 -25.21 24.94
C ALA A 9 14.26 -23.80 25.05
N ASN A 10 14.76 -22.96 25.98
CA ASN A 10 14.29 -21.58 26.10
C ASN A 10 14.62 -20.73 24.87
N ARG A 11 15.78 -20.98 24.24
CA ARG A 11 16.18 -20.30 23.00
C ARG A 11 15.27 -20.69 21.83
N GLU A 12 14.93 -21.97 21.69
CA GLU A 12 13.98 -22.45 20.68
C GLU A 12 12.59 -21.87 20.89
N LEU A 13 12.11 -21.82 22.13
CA LEU A 13 10.84 -21.17 22.46
C LEU A 13 10.86 -19.67 22.09
N GLY A 14 11.95 -18.97 22.43
CA GLY A 14 12.13 -17.57 22.08
C GLY A 14 12.14 -17.33 20.57
N LEU A 15 12.82 -18.19 19.81
CA LEU A 15 12.84 -18.17 18.35
C LEU A 15 11.45 -18.42 17.76
N LEU A 16 10.71 -19.40 18.27
CA LEU A 16 9.33 -19.69 17.83
C LEU A 16 8.40 -18.50 18.07
N ARG A 17 8.48 -17.86 19.23
CA ARG A 17 7.70 -16.65 19.53
C ARG A 17 8.08 -15.50 18.61
N LEU A 18 9.37 -15.27 18.39
CA LEU A 18 9.85 -14.23 17.48
C LEU A 18 9.40 -14.48 16.04
N ALA A 19 9.49 -15.73 15.57
CA ALA A 19 9.04 -16.12 14.24
C ALA A 19 7.53 -15.91 14.06
N MET A 20 6.72 -16.25 15.08
CA MET A 20 5.27 -16.03 15.06
C MET A 20 4.90 -14.55 15.01
N VAL A 21 5.56 -13.71 15.81
CA VAL A 21 5.30 -12.26 15.79
C VAL A 21 5.77 -11.65 14.47
N SER A 22 6.94 -12.06 13.98
CA SER A 22 7.50 -11.59 12.70
C SER A 22 6.60 -11.97 11.52
N SER A 23 6.11 -13.21 11.46
CA SER A 23 5.22 -13.65 10.38
C SER A 23 3.88 -12.93 10.42
N ALA A 24 3.27 -12.79 11.60
CA ALA A 24 2.04 -12.02 11.76
C ALA A 24 2.21 -10.57 11.30
N THR A 25 3.33 -9.94 11.67
CA THR A 25 3.65 -8.56 11.27
C THR A 25 3.80 -8.44 9.76
N ALA A 26 4.53 -9.38 9.12
CA ALA A 26 4.72 -9.40 7.67
C ALA A 26 3.38 -9.54 6.92
N ILE A 27 2.48 -10.40 7.43
CA ILE A 27 1.14 -10.60 6.84
C ILE A 27 0.32 -9.30 6.93
N ILE A 28 0.30 -8.64 8.09
CA ILE A 28 -0.43 -7.37 8.27
C ILE A 28 0.09 -6.30 7.30
N ILE A 29 1.41 -6.17 7.18
CA ILE A 29 2.03 -5.22 6.24
C ILE A 29 1.63 -5.55 4.80
N ALA A 30 1.70 -6.82 4.40
CA ALA A 30 1.34 -7.25 3.06
C ALA A 30 -0.13 -6.93 2.73
N ILE A 31 -1.05 -7.16 3.67
CA ILE A 31 -2.47 -6.81 3.52
C ILE A 31 -2.63 -5.29 3.39
N GLY A 32 -1.98 -4.50 4.26
CA GLY A 32 -2.04 -3.04 4.20
C GLY A 32 -1.54 -2.49 2.86
N MET A 33 -0.45 -3.03 2.34
CA MET A 33 0.08 -2.66 1.02
C MET A 33 -0.88 -3.02 -0.12
N ALA A 34 -1.51 -4.21 -0.07
CA ALA A 34 -2.50 -4.61 -1.05
C ALA A 34 -3.72 -3.67 -1.03
N VAL A 35 -4.25 -3.35 0.15
CA VAL A 35 -5.37 -2.39 0.30
C VAL A 35 -4.99 -1.03 -0.26
N ALA A 36 -3.81 -0.51 0.06
CA ALA A 36 -3.33 0.75 -0.49
C ALA A 36 -3.29 0.70 -2.02
N TYR A 37 -2.72 -0.37 -2.60
CA TYR A 37 -2.63 -0.59 -4.05
C TYR A 37 -4.00 -0.53 -4.76
N PHE A 38 -5.00 -1.21 -4.21
CA PHE A 38 -6.36 -1.24 -4.79
C PHE A 38 -7.12 0.07 -4.62
N ASN A 39 -6.73 0.92 -3.66
CA ASN A 39 -7.35 2.23 -3.44
C ASN A 39 -6.64 3.37 -4.19
N LEU A 40 -5.60 3.07 -4.99
CA LEU A 40 -5.01 4.10 -5.85
C LEU A 40 -6.05 4.59 -6.86
N PRO A 41 -6.10 5.90 -7.13
CA PRO A 41 -7.01 6.42 -8.14
C PRO A 41 -6.71 5.80 -9.50
N ALA A 42 -7.76 5.61 -10.30
CA ALA A 42 -7.66 5.18 -11.68
C ALA A 42 -8.16 6.29 -12.61
N ALA A 43 -7.75 6.25 -13.87
CA ALA A 43 -8.24 7.18 -14.87
C ALA A 43 -9.78 7.14 -14.95
N GLY A 44 -10.41 8.31 -14.99
CA GLY A 44 -11.87 8.46 -14.96
C GLY A 44 -12.49 8.48 -13.55
N HIS A 45 -11.74 8.17 -12.48
CA HIS A 45 -12.26 8.38 -11.12
C HIS A 45 -12.37 9.88 -10.78
N PRO A 46 -13.41 10.29 -10.03
CA PRO A 46 -13.60 11.67 -9.65
C PRO A 46 -12.47 12.14 -8.74
N CYS A 47 -12.13 13.42 -8.86
CA CYS A 47 -11.13 14.08 -8.05
C CYS A 47 -11.62 15.45 -7.60
N SER A 48 -11.35 15.80 -6.35
CA SER A 48 -11.86 17.03 -5.73
C SER A 48 -10.93 18.23 -5.91
N VAL A 49 -9.62 17.98 -6.07
CA VAL A 49 -8.59 19.02 -6.12
C VAL A 49 -8.07 19.17 -7.55
N ARG A 50 -8.50 20.24 -8.23
CA ARG A 50 -8.06 20.56 -9.59
C ARG A 50 -6.54 20.70 -9.64
N ASN A 51 -5.92 20.21 -10.71
CA ASN A 51 -4.48 20.23 -10.94
C ASN A 51 -3.66 19.42 -9.91
N ALA A 52 -4.31 18.58 -9.09
CA ALA A 52 -3.60 17.60 -8.27
C ALA A 52 -2.96 16.53 -9.14
N THR A 53 -1.87 15.94 -8.63
CA THR A 53 -1.20 14.81 -9.26
C THR A 53 -1.30 13.57 -8.38
N ALA A 54 -1.48 12.41 -9.01
CA ALA A 54 -1.48 11.11 -8.35
C ALA A 54 -0.79 10.08 -9.23
N ARG A 55 -0.44 8.91 -8.68
CA ARG A 55 0.06 7.78 -9.46
C ARG A 55 -0.97 6.67 -9.46
N ASP A 56 -1.10 6.01 -10.59
CA ASP A 56 -1.88 4.78 -10.68
C ASP A 56 -1.10 3.58 -10.12
N ALA A 57 -1.76 2.43 -10.08
CA ALA A 57 -1.18 1.18 -9.60
C ALA A 57 -0.01 0.68 -10.48
N ALA A 58 0.15 1.19 -11.70
CA ALA A 58 1.30 0.94 -12.58
C ALA A 58 2.42 1.98 -12.43
N GLY A 59 2.28 2.94 -11.51
CA GLY A 59 3.24 4.02 -11.27
C GLY A 59 3.18 5.18 -12.28
N ARG A 60 2.20 5.19 -13.18
CA ARG A 60 1.97 6.26 -14.16
C ARG A 60 1.35 7.47 -13.48
N THR A 61 1.88 8.65 -13.77
CA THR A 61 1.37 9.92 -13.23
C THR A 61 0.07 10.32 -13.93
N MET A 62 -0.93 10.68 -13.15
CA MET A 62 -2.21 11.24 -13.56
C MET A 62 -2.41 12.63 -12.97
N TRP A 63 -3.21 13.43 -13.65
CA TRP A 63 -3.58 14.78 -13.27
C TRP A 63 -5.09 14.88 -13.10
N CYS A 64 -5.53 15.64 -12.11
CA CYS A 64 -6.93 15.93 -11.89
C CYS A 64 -7.36 17.11 -12.77
N ASN A 65 -8.07 16.81 -13.86
CA ASN A 65 -8.53 17.80 -14.84
C ASN A 65 -10.06 17.74 -15.00
N PRO A 66 -10.71 18.90 -15.27
CA PRO A 66 -12.13 18.94 -15.58
C PRO A 66 -12.44 18.08 -16.81
N THR A 67 -13.61 17.45 -16.80
CA THR A 67 -14.14 16.76 -17.99
C THR A 67 -14.60 17.79 -19.03
N ALA A 68 -14.54 17.42 -20.32
CA ALA A 68 -15.03 18.29 -21.40
C ALA A 68 -16.54 18.53 -21.32
N GLU A 69 -17.28 17.62 -20.68
CA GLU A 69 -18.74 17.64 -20.60
C GLU A 69 -19.26 18.41 -19.37
N ALA A 70 -18.48 18.54 -18.29
CA ALA A 70 -18.91 19.27 -17.10
C ALA A 70 -17.72 19.91 -16.36
N SER A 71 -17.70 21.24 -16.31
CA SER A 71 -16.71 22.05 -15.59
C SER A 71 -16.67 21.80 -14.07
N HIS A 72 -17.74 21.24 -13.52
CA HIS A 72 -17.89 20.93 -12.10
C HIS A 72 -17.33 19.55 -11.72
N ASP A 73 -17.17 18.65 -12.69
CA ASP A 73 -16.64 17.31 -12.47
C ASP A 73 -15.21 17.23 -12.99
N ALA A 74 -14.27 17.08 -12.06
CA ALA A 74 -12.89 16.78 -12.37
C ALA A 74 -12.63 15.29 -12.18
N VAL A 75 -11.86 14.71 -13.10
CA VAL A 75 -11.48 13.30 -13.08
C VAL A 75 -9.96 13.16 -13.24
N TRP A 76 -9.44 12.04 -12.76
CA TRP A 76 -8.07 11.64 -13.02
C TRP A 76 -7.89 11.31 -14.50
N GLN A 77 -6.93 11.97 -15.14
CA GLN A 77 -6.58 11.78 -16.55
C GLN A 77 -5.07 11.60 -16.67
N TYR A 78 -4.62 10.76 -17.59
CA TYR A 78 -3.19 10.71 -17.91
C TYR A 78 -2.79 11.99 -18.61
N ALA A 79 -1.56 12.45 -18.37
CA ALA A 79 -1.01 13.55 -19.15
C ALA A 79 -1.04 13.16 -20.64
N PRO A 80 -1.64 13.98 -21.53
CA PRO A 80 -1.57 13.73 -22.96
C PRO A 80 -0.09 13.76 -23.35
N GLY A 81 0.38 12.65 -23.93
CA GLY A 81 1.70 12.37 -24.51
C GLY A 81 2.86 13.32 -24.17
N ALA A 82 3.89 12.78 -23.53
CA ALA A 82 5.25 13.14 -23.95
C ALA A 82 5.47 12.61 -25.38
#